data_AF-A0A957GAD6-F1
#
_entry.id   AF-A0A957GAD6-F1
#
_cell.length_a   1.000
_cell.length_b   1.000
_cell.length_c   1.000
_cell.angle_alpha   90.00
_cell.angle_beta   90.00
_cell.angle_gamma   90.00
#
_symmetry.space_group_name_H-M   'P 1'
#
loop_
_entity.id
_entity.type
_entity.pdbx_description
1 polymer ?
#
loop_
_entity_poly.entity_id
_entity_poly.type
_entity_poly.pdbx_seq_one_letter_code
_entity_poly.pdbx_strand_id
1 'polypeptide(L)' 'SPYLYCCHLNNHDGQLDLHLPLTQGVVDYAALLPQLRRLAHPPLFTLELPDRASIEASLCLLHLPQPGCPGVVPKQI' A
#
# COMPACT_ATOMS: atom_id res chain seq x y z
N SER A 1 6.57 -8.64 -13.57
CA SER A 1 6.38 -7.91 -14.83
C SER A 1 7.59 -7.02 -15.03
N PRO A 2 8.31 -7.08 -16.16
CA PRO A 2 9.47 -6.22 -16.38
C PRO A 2 9.10 -4.73 -16.61
N TYR A 3 7.81 -4.42 -16.76
CA TYR A 3 7.32 -3.08 -17.09
C TYR A 3 6.74 -2.32 -15.90
N LEU A 4 6.49 -2.98 -14.76
CA LEU A 4 5.98 -2.33 -13.56
C LEU A 4 7.15 -1.90 -12.67
N TYR A 5 7.55 -0.65 -12.79
CA TYR A 5 8.68 -0.08 -12.05
C TYR A 5 8.24 0.73 -10.81
N CYS A 6 7.18 1.52 -10.93
CA CYS A 6 6.66 2.37 -9.85
C CYS A 6 5.12 2.34 -9.87
N CYS A 7 4.51 2.29 -8.69
CA CYS A 7 3.06 2.41 -8.51
C CYS A 7 2.76 3.54 -7.53
N HIS A 8 1.85 4.42 -7.93
CA HIS A 8 1.25 5.41 -7.05
C HIS A 8 0.09 4.75 -6.32
N LEU A 9 0.04 4.91 -5.00
CA LEU A 9 -0.97 4.33 -4.12
C LEU A 9 -1.88 5.44 -3.64
N ASN A 10 -3.13 5.38 -4.09
CA ASN A 10 -4.23 6.25 -3.73
C ASN A 10 -5.56 5.49 -3.93
N ASN A 11 -6.69 6.02 -3.50
CA ASN A 11 -7.97 5.36 -3.75
C ASN A 11 -9.02 6.36 -4.26
N HIS A 12 -10.12 5.83 -4.78
CA HIS A 12 -11.19 6.60 -5.42
C HIS A 12 -12.56 5.99 -5.17
N ASP A 13 -13.62 6.72 -5.48
CA ASP A 13 -15.02 6.27 -5.33
C ASP A 13 -15.54 5.47 -6.55
N GLY A 14 -14.73 5.41 -7.61
CA GLY A 14 -15.08 4.73 -8.87
C GLY A 14 -15.47 5.70 -9.99
N GLN A 15 -15.58 6.98 -9.69
CA GLN A 15 -15.92 8.05 -10.64
C GLN A 15 -14.87 9.16 -10.67
N LEU A 16 -14.36 9.57 -9.52
CA LEU A 16 -13.44 10.70 -9.37
C LEU A 16 -12.12 10.27 -8.75
N ASP A 17 -11.00 10.80 -9.26
CA ASP A 17 -9.68 10.62 -8.67
C ASP A 17 -9.52 11.53 -7.43
N LEU A 18 -9.95 11.01 -6.28
CA LEU A 18 -10.08 11.77 -5.03
C LEU A 18 -8.88 11.63 -4.09
N HIS A 19 -7.92 10.77 -4.42
CA HIS A 19 -6.74 10.47 -3.59
C HIS A 19 -7.13 10.07 -2.16
N LEU A 20 -8.19 9.27 -2.03
CA LEU A 20 -8.71 8.81 -0.75
C LEU A 20 -7.70 7.91 -0.03
N PRO A 21 -7.79 7.80 1.33
CA PRO A 21 -7.02 6.81 2.09
C PRO A 21 -7.13 5.42 1.47
N LEU A 22 -6.08 4.60 1.56
CA LEU A 22 -6.09 3.25 0.98
C LEU A 22 -7.19 2.35 1.57
N THR A 23 -7.65 2.65 2.79
CA THR A 23 -8.75 1.99 3.49
C THR A 23 -10.14 2.46 3.06
N GLN A 24 -10.23 3.51 2.24
CA GLN A 24 -11.49 4.14 1.81
C GLN A 24 -11.53 4.28 0.29
N GLY A 25 -12.49 3.61 -0.34
CA GLY A 25 -12.67 3.65 -1.79
C GLY A 25 -12.92 2.25 -2.34
N VAL A 26 -12.78 2.11 -3.65
CA VAL A 26 -13.16 0.87 -4.37
C VAL A 26 -11.99 -0.07 -4.62
N VAL A 27 -10.74 0.39 -4.47
CA VAL A 27 -9.55 -0.47 -4.62
C VAL A 27 -9.31 -1.26 -3.33
N ASP A 28 -9.33 -2.60 -3.42
CA ASP A 28 -9.00 -3.50 -2.31
C ASP A 28 -7.47 -3.65 -2.16
N TYR A 29 -6.88 -2.73 -1.41
CA TYR A 29 -5.44 -2.73 -1.13
C TYR A 29 -4.99 -3.88 -0.23
N ALA A 30 -5.87 -4.45 0.60
CA ALA A 30 -5.54 -5.60 1.43
C ALA A 30 -5.24 -6.82 0.55
N ALA A 31 -5.99 -7.01 -0.54
CA ALA A 31 -5.73 -8.05 -1.52
C ALA A 31 -4.64 -7.67 -2.55
N LEU A 32 -4.57 -6.40 -2.97
CA LEU A 32 -3.69 -5.96 -4.06
C LEU A 32 -2.20 -5.87 -3.65
N LEU A 33 -1.89 -5.30 -2.48
CA LEU A 33 -0.49 -5.08 -2.07
C LEU A 33 0.33 -6.38 -1.98
N PRO A 34 -0.21 -7.51 -1.42
CA PRO A 34 0.49 -8.78 -1.46
C PRO A 34 0.75 -9.30 -2.88
N GLN A 35 -0.12 -8.99 -3.85
CA GLN A 35 0.09 -9.41 -5.25
C GLN A 35 1.22 -8.63 -5.89
N LEU A 36 1.25 -7.30 -5.72
CA LEU A 36 2.30 -6.43 -6.23
C LEU A 36 3.67 -6.79 -5.64
N ARG A 37 3.73 -7.09 -4.34
CA ARG A 37 4.96 -7.51 -3.64
C ARG A 37 5.48 -8.88 -4.08
N ARG A 38 4.62 -9.75 -4.65
CA ARG A 38 5.00 -11.08 -5.15
C ARG A 38 5.51 -11.07 -6.59
N LEU A 39 5.50 -9.92 -7.28
CA LEU A 39 6.07 -9.83 -8.61
C LEU A 39 7.58 -10.12 -8.56
N ALA A 40 8.11 -10.75 -9.61
CA ALA A 40 9.55 -11.08 -9.71
C ALA A 40 10.46 -9.86 -9.50
N HIS A 41 9.98 -8.68 -9.91
CA HIS A 41 10.55 -7.37 -9.57
C HIS A 41 9.42 -6.53 -8.97
N PRO A 42 9.34 -6.41 -7.64
CA PRO A 42 8.34 -5.57 -6.99
C PRO A 42 8.56 -4.09 -7.36
N PRO A 43 7.50 -3.32 -7.69
CA PRO A 43 7.64 -1.91 -8.01
C PRO A 43 7.93 -1.09 -6.75
N LEU A 44 8.47 0.11 -6.96
CA LEU A 44 8.48 1.16 -5.95
C LEU A 44 7.04 1.60 -5.66
N PHE A 45 6.76 1.95 -4.41
CA PHE A 45 5.46 2.48 -3.99
C PHE A 45 5.58 3.92 -3.55
N THR A 46 4.78 4.79 -4.17
CA THR A 46 4.64 6.21 -3.81
C THR A 46 3.24 6.42 -3.25
N LEU A 47 3.12 6.91 -2.02
CA LEU A 47 1.83 7.19 -1.42
C LEU A 47 1.38 8.61 -1.83
N GLU A 48 0.23 8.72 -2.49
CA GLU A 48 -0.32 10.01 -2.96
C GLU A 48 -1.65 10.26 -2.25
N LEU A 49 -1.58 10.98 -1.14
CA LEU A 49 -2.71 11.26 -0.26
C LEU A 49 -2.68 12.73 0.17
N PRO A 50 -3.85 13.37 0.36
CA PRO A 50 -3.94 14.83 0.48
C PRO A 50 -3.39 15.37 1.79
N ASP A 51 -3.42 14.56 2.85
CA ASP A 51 -3.06 14.99 4.19
C ASP A 51 -2.53 13.85 5.07
N ARG A 52 -2.02 14.24 6.23
CA ARG A 52 -1.46 13.34 7.24
C ARG A 52 -2.50 12.33 7.76
N ALA A 53 -3.74 12.75 7.97
CA ALA A 53 -4.78 11.87 8.50
C ALA A 53 -5.08 10.73 7.53
N SER A 54 -5.10 11.03 6.23
CA SER A 54 -5.28 10.06 5.16
C SER A 54 -4.11 9.08 5.08
N ILE A 55 -2.88 9.57 5.25
CA ILE A 55 -1.68 8.74 5.35
C ILE A 55 -1.78 7.78 6.53
N GLU A 56 -2.06 8.30 7.74
CA GLU A 56 -2.16 7.51 8.97
C GLU A 56 -3.23 6.41 8.85
N ALA A 57 -4.39 6.73 8.28
CA ALA A 57 -5.48 5.79 8.02
C ALA A 57 -5.10 4.67 7.03
N SER A 58 -4.00 4.82 6.28
CA SER A 58 -3.53 3.87 5.27
C SER A 58 -2.39 2.98 5.77
N LEU A 59 -1.70 3.36 6.87
CA LEU A 59 -0.46 2.69 7.30
C LEU A 59 -0.65 1.22 7.67
N CYS A 60 -1.82 0.83 8.17
CA CYS A 60 -2.10 -0.55 8.56
C CYS A 60 -2.01 -1.55 7.38
N LEU A 61 -2.23 -1.08 6.15
CA LEU A 61 -2.13 -1.89 4.93
C LEU A 61 -0.69 -1.99 4.40
N LEU A 62 0.20 -1.09 4.83
CA LEU A 62 1.56 -0.99 4.31
C LEU A 62 2.54 -1.97 4.98
N HIS A 63 2.11 -2.71 6.01
CA HIS A 63 2.95 -3.68 6.74
C HIS A 63 4.32 -3.10 7.13
N LEU A 64 4.36 -1.82 7.50
CA LEU A 64 5.58 -1.14 7.93
C LEU A 64 6.02 -1.66 9.30
N PRO A 65 7.34 -1.77 9.55
CA PRO A 65 7.83 -2.05 10.90
C PRO A 65 7.30 -0.99 11.86
N GLN A 66 6.57 -1.42 12.88
CA GLN A 66 6.10 -0.51 13.93
C GLN A 66 7.28 -0.19 14.87
N PRO A 67 7.63 1.08 15.12
CA PRO A 67 8.64 1.42 16.10
C PRO A 67 8.14 1.01 17.50
N GLY A 68 8.72 -0.06 18.06
CA GLY A 68 8.40 -0.58 19.39
C GLY A 68 7.98 -2.05 19.47
N CYS A 69 7.88 -2.78 18.36
CA CYS A 69 7.56 -4.22 18.39
C CYS A 69 8.84 -5.05 18.16
N PRO A 70 9.40 -5.73 19.19
CA PRO A 70 10.59 -6.55 19.01
C PRO A 70 10.28 -7.75 18.10
N GLY A 71 10.83 -7.72 16.89
CA GLY A 71 11.10 -8.87 16.04
C GLY A 71 9.96 -9.88 15.82
N VAL A 72 9.11 -9.64 14.82
CA VAL A 72 8.59 -10.78 14.05
C VAL A 72 9.69 -11.18 13.08
N VAL A 73 10.52 -12.12 13.49
CA VAL A 73 11.46 -12.80 12.60
C VAL A 73 10.61 -13.60 11.59
N PRO A 74 10.75 -13.40 10.27
CA PRO A 74 10.09 -14.25 9.30
C PRO A 74 10.61 -15.68 9.46
N LYS A 75 9.72 -16.64 9.73
CA LYS A 75 10.08 -18.05 9.60
C LYS A 75 10.37 -18.33 8.13
N GLN A 76 11.63 -18.65 7.82
CA GLN A 76 12.00 -19.27 6.56
C GLN A 76 11.26 -20.61 6.45
N ILE A 77 10.59 -20.82 5.32
CA ILE A 77 10.04 -22.11 4.88
C ILE A 77 11.07 -22.79 4.00
#